data_AF-A0A2N6NHW7-F1
#
_entry.id   AF-A0A2N6NHW7-F1
#
_cell.length_a   1.000
_cell.length_b   1.000
_cell.length_c   1.000
_cell.angle_alpha   90.00
_cell.angle_beta   90.00
_cell.angle_gamma   90.00
#
_symmetry.space_group_name_H-M   'P 1'
#
loop_
_entity.id
_entity.type
_entity.pdbx_description
1 polymer ?
#
loop_
_entity_poly.entity_id
_entity_poly.type
_entity_poly.pdbx_seq_one_letter_code
_entity_poly.pdbx_strand_id
1 'polypeptide(L)'
;MHKLLRGLAGRLAVILYGLGGMGKTQLAMAYMKRHFSEYHIAIWLNARDEMALKQSFARAAEKIQRLDPSLSYLSAALESRDLDEIWTAVKRWLEEPMNNRWIVTYDNYDDPRLESGVIIGRPSHENRTDPKPTFQGHDDGFDSKAFDIRPYFPTANHGSIIVTTRSSAVNFGPAMKIGKLRDANDSLEILAQTSRRKNFKEAAKPK
;
A
#
# COMPACT_ATOMS: atom_id res chain seq x y z
N MET A 1 -10.34 -3.61 -10.82
CA MET A 1 -8.91 -3.52 -10.47
C MET A 1 -8.02 -3.53 -11.72
N HIS A 2 -8.02 -4.58 -12.55
CA HIS A 2 -7.14 -4.68 -13.73
C HIS A 2 -7.17 -3.45 -14.66
N LYS A 3 -8.37 -2.96 -15.03
CA LYS A 3 -8.52 -1.74 -15.85
C LYS A 3 -7.91 -0.48 -15.22
N LEU A 4 -7.92 -0.37 -13.90
CA LEU A 4 -7.33 0.77 -13.18
C LEU A 4 -5.80 0.68 -13.15
N LEU A 5 -5.25 -0.53 -13.02
CA LEU A 5 -3.80 -0.79 -13.02
C LEU A 5 -3.18 -0.84 -14.44
N ARG A 6 -4.00 -0.72 -15.49
CA ARG A 6 -3.60 -0.79 -16.91
C ARG A 6 -4.03 0.45 -17.72
N GLY A 7 -4.66 1.44 -17.08
CA GLY A 7 -5.20 2.63 -17.75
C GLY A 7 -4.13 3.63 -18.17
N LEU A 8 -4.41 4.42 -19.22
CA LEU A 8 -3.46 5.32 -19.91
C LEU A 8 -3.20 6.69 -19.24
N ALA A 9 -3.65 6.92 -17.99
CA ALA A 9 -3.51 8.23 -17.35
C ALA A 9 -2.93 8.11 -15.93
N GLY A 10 -1.63 8.35 -15.80
CA GLY A 10 -0.96 8.54 -14.50
C GLY A 10 -0.64 7.27 -13.71
N ARG A 11 -0.06 7.48 -12.52
CA ARG A 11 0.51 6.45 -11.63
C ARG A 11 -0.48 5.28 -11.47
N LEU A 12 -0.01 4.07 -11.79
CA LEU A 12 -0.80 2.83 -11.80
C LEU A 12 -1.06 2.32 -10.38
N ALA A 13 -1.68 3.16 -9.54
CA ALA A 13 -1.98 2.89 -8.14
C ALA A 13 -3.49 2.72 -7.92
N VAL A 14 -3.90 1.69 -7.17
CA VAL A 14 -5.30 1.47 -6.76
C VAL A 14 -5.39 1.34 -5.25
N ILE A 15 -6.30 2.11 -4.65
CA ILE A 15 -6.59 2.07 -3.22
C ILE A 15 -7.82 1.18 -2.98
N LEU A 16 -7.66 0.13 -2.19
CA LEU A 16 -8.74 -0.71 -1.69
C LEU A 16 -9.08 -0.27 -0.28
N TYR A 17 -10.28 0.26 -0.08
CA TYR A 17 -10.72 0.73 1.24
C TYR A 17 -12.04 0.11 1.69
N GLY A 18 -12.26 0.01 2.99
CA GLY A 18 -13.46 -0.60 3.56
C GLY A 18 -13.23 -1.13 4.96
N LEU A 19 -14.30 -1.55 5.64
CA LEU A 19 -14.22 -2.00 7.03
C LEU A 19 -13.28 -3.20 7.23
N GLY A 20 -12.88 -3.44 8.48
CA GLY A 20 -12.12 -4.62 8.86
C GLY A 20 -12.85 -5.91 8.44
N GLY A 21 -12.08 -6.94 8.04
CA GLY A 21 -12.65 -8.24 7.64
C GLY A 21 -13.34 -8.28 6.27
N MET A 22 -13.41 -7.18 5.52
CA MET A 22 -14.08 -7.14 4.21
C MET A 22 -13.30 -7.79 3.05
N GLY A 23 -12.14 -8.40 3.30
CA GLY A 23 -11.41 -9.13 2.26
C GLY A 23 -10.47 -8.28 1.38
N LYS A 24 -10.13 -7.04 1.76
CA LYS A 24 -9.24 -6.16 0.97
C LYS A 24 -7.89 -6.81 0.66
N THR A 25 -7.22 -7.32 1.70
CA THR A 25 -5.95 -8.03 1.62
C THR A 25 -6.07 -9.29 0.75
N GLN A 26 -7.15 -10.06 0.93
CA GLN A 26 -7.42 -11.26 0.14
C GLN A 26 -7.65 -10.92 -1.34
N LEU A 27 -8.34 -9.82 -1.63
CA LEU A 27 -8.57 -9.36 -3.00
C LEU A 27 -7.26 -8.92 -3.67
N ALA A 28 -6.41 -8.16 -2.97
CA ALA A 28 -5.08 -7.78 -3.48
C ALA A 28 -4.24 -9.02 -3.78
N MET A 29 -4.20 -9.98 -2.85
CA MET A 29 -3.46 -11.24 -3.02
C MET A 29 -4.00 -12.09 -4.18
N ALA A 30 -5.33 -12.20 -4.32
CA ALA A 30 -5.95 -12.93 -5.41
C ALA A 30 -5.63 -12.31 -6.77
N TYR A 31 -5.64 -10.97 -6.86
CA TYR A 31 -5.24 -10.26 -8.06
C TYR A 31 -3.78 -10.55 -8.43
N MET A 32 -2.85 -10.39 -7.47
CA MET A 32 -1.42 -10.65 -7.71
C MET A 32 -1.16 -12.09 -8.16
N LYS A 33 -1.84 -13.07 -7.54
CA LYS A 33 -1.73 -14.48 -7.96
C LYS A 33 -2.24 -14.72 -9.38
N ARG A 34 -3.40 -14.15 -9.71
CA ARG A 34 -4.02 -14.31 -11.04
C ARG A 34 -3.19 -13.69 -12.16
N HIS A 35 -2.55 -12.56 -11.88
CA HIS A 35 -1.79 -11.79 -12.86
C HIS A 35 -0.26 -11.93 -12.68
N PHE A 36 0.20 -12.94 -11.94
CA PHE A 36 1.61 -13.08 -11.60
C PHE A 36 2.52 -13.13 -12.82
N SER A 37 2.11 -13.81 -13.90
CA SER A 37 2.89 -13.92 -15.15
C SER A 37 3.09 -12.59 -15.88
N GLU A 38 2.27 -11.58 -15.57
CA GLU A 38 2.40 -10.25 -16.15
C GLU A 38 3.54 -9.43 -15.52
N TYR A 39 3.95 -9.82 -14.30
CA TYR A 39 4.96 -9.15 -13.50
C TYR A 39 6.21 -10.02 -13.35
N HIS A 40 7.40 -9.43 -13.43
CA HIS A 40 8.66 -10.09 -13.08
C HIS A 40 8.80 -10.27 -11.57
N ILE A 41 8.31 -9.30 -10.80
CA ILE A 41 8.40 -9.33 -9.35
C ILE A 41 7.10 -8.84 -8.71
N ALA A 42 6.76 -9.50 -7.61
CA ALA A 42 5.67 -9.15 -6.73
C ALA A 42 6.23 -8.86 -5.33
N ILE A 43 5.96 -7.66 -4.81
CA ILE A 43 6.45 -7.18 -3.51
C ILE A 43 5.25 -6.90 -2.61
N TRP A 44 5.33 -7.36 -1.36
CA TRP A 44 4.30 -7.15 -0.35
C TRP A 44 4.92 -6.40 0.83
N LEU A 45 4.41 -5.19 1.08
CA LEU A 45 4.88 -4.28 2.10
C LEU A 45 3.82 -4.10 3.18
N ASN A 46 4.24 -4.10 4.45
CA ASN A 46 3.34 -3.94 5.59
C ASN A 46 3.32 -2.47 6.02
N ALA A 47 2.29 -1.74 5.63
CA ALA A 47 2.13 -0.31 5.89
C ALA A 47 1.37 -0.01 7.20
N ARG A 48 1.34 -0.93 8.16
CA ARG A 48 0.70 -0.72 9.48
C ARG A 48 1.30 0.45 10.25
N ASP A 49 2.61 0.60 10.18
CA ASP A 49 3.39 1.70 10.74
C ASP A 49 4.70 1.81 9.95
N GLU A 50 5.43 2.91 10.12
CA GLU A 50 6.64 3.21 9.33
C GLU A 50 7.75 2.17 9.54
N MET A 51 7.93 1.69 10.78
CA MET A 51 8.92 0.67 11.10
C MET A 51 8.60 -0.66 10.40
N ALA A 52 7.35 -1.13 10.48
CA ALA A 52 6.91 -2.33 9.78
C ALA A 52 7.07 -2.21 8.26
N LEU A 53 6.83 -1.01 7.72
CA LEU A 53 7.01 -0.73 6.30
C LEU A 53 8.48 -0.88 5.91
N LYS A 54 9.37 -0.18 6.59
CA LYS A 54 10.83 -0.26 6.37
C LYS A 54 11.38 -1.68 6.52
N GLN A 55 10.95 -2.43 7.52
CA GLN A 55 11.33 -3.85 7.67
C GLN A 55 10.85 -4.72 6.51
N SER A 56 9.65 -4.45 5.97
CA SER A 56 9.16 -5.17 4.79
C SER A 56 9.91 -4.78 3.51
N PHE A 57 10.43 -3.55 3.42
CA PHE A 57 11.37 -3.17 2.37
C PHE A 57 12.69 -3.95 2.45
N ALA A 58 13.24 -4.19 3.65
CA ALA A 58 14.43 -5.04 3.79
C ALA A 58 14.25 -6.45 3.23
N ARG A 59 13.10 -7.09 3.52
CA ARG A 59 12.75 -8.38 2.92
C ARG A 59 12.60 -8.31 1.39
N ALA A 60 12.11 -7.17 0.88
CA ALA A 60 12.01 -6.94 -0.55
C ALA A 60 13.40 -6.78 -1.20
N ALA A 61 14.31 -6.04 -0.54
CA ALA A 61 15.68 -5.87 -0.96
C ALA A 61 16.42 -7.21 -1.03
N GLU A 62 16.33 -8.05 0.01
CA GLU A 62 16.89 -9.41 0.00
C GLU A 62 16.37 -10.24 -1.18
N LYS A 63 15.06 -10.14 -1.46
CA LYS A 63 14.45 -10.84 -2.59
C LYS A 63 14.99 -10.35 -3.93
N ILE A 64 15.11 -9.04 -4.12
CA ILE A 64 15.64 -8.43 -5.36
C ILE A 64 17.12 -8.80 -5.53
N GLN A 65 17.94 -8.67 -4.49
CA GLN A 65 19.36 -9.01 -4.51
C GLN A 65 19.60 -10.48 -4.89
N ARG A 66 18.74 -11.40 -4.43
CA ARG A 66 18.83 -12.82 -4.81
C ARG A 66 18.50 -13.07 -6.28
N LEU A 67 17.62 -12.26 -6.88
CA LEU A 67 17.24 -12.37 -8.28
C LEU A 67 18.26 -11.72 -9.21
N ASP A 68 18.90 -10.64 -8.75
CA ASP A 68 19.96 -9.95 -9.46
C ASP A 68 21.12 -9.58 -8.52
N PRO A 69 22.10 -10.50 -8.35
CA PRO A 69 23.26 -10.27 -7.50
C PRO A 69 24.19 -9.15 -7.97
N SER A 70 24.02 -8.64 -9.19
CA SER A 70 24.90 -7.61 -9.76
C SER A 70 24.62 -6.20 -9.23
N LEU A 71 23.52 -6.00 -8.50
CA LEU A 71 23.09 -4.72 -7.95
C LEU A 71 23.92 -4.31 -6.72
N SER A 72 25.12 -3.79 -6.96
CA SER A 72 26.07 -3.40 -5.91
C SER A 72 25.48 -2.40 -4.90
N TYR A 73 24.65 -1.45 -5.35
CA TYR A 73 24.01 -0.47 -4.47
C TYR A 73 23.01 -1.11 -3.49
N LEU A 74 22.37 -2.21 -3.89
CA LEU A 74 21.41 -2.93 -3.06
C LEU A 74 22.13 -3.82 -2.04
N SER A 75 23.23 -4.47 -2.46
CA SER A 75 24.14 -5.19 -1.54
C SER A 75 24.68 -4.26 -0.47
N ALA A 76 25.21 -3.09 -0.86
CA ALA A 76 25.75 -2.11 0.06
C ALA A 76 24.71 -1.61 1.08
N ALA A 77 23.47 -1.34 0.63
CA ALA A 77 22.38 -0.94 1.51
C ALA A 77 21.97 -2.06 2.49
N LEU A 78 21.94 -3.33 2.04
CA LEU A 78 21.67 -4.46 2.92
C LEU A 78 22.78 -4.67 3.96
N GLU A 79 24.03 -4.45 3.57
CA GLU A 79 25.21 -4.56 4.45
C GLU A 79 25.25 -3.47 5.52
N SER A 80 24.80 -2.25 5.22
CA SER A 80 24.73 -1.15 6.20
C SER A 80 23.73 -1.42 7.31
N ARG A 81 22.72 -2.28 7.06
CA ARG A 81 21.59 -2.55 7.95
C ARG A 81 20.77 -1.31 8.31
N ASP A 82 20.98 -0.20 7.60
CA ASP A 82 20.20 1.01 7.74
C ASP A 82 18.93 0.86 6.91
N LEU A 83 17.80 0.83 7.61
CA LEU A 83 16.49 0.71 6.99
C LEU A 83 16.18 1.85 6.02
N ASP A 84 16.72 3.05 6.25
CA ASP A 84 16.54 4.21 5.38
C ASP A 84 17.30 4.10 4.06
N GLU A 85 18.53 3.61 4.11
CA GLU A 85 19.30 3.29 2.90
C GLU A 85 18.64 2.14 2.12
N ILE A 86 18.14 1.12 2.82
CA ILE A 86 17.50 -0.05 2.23
C ILE A 86 16.23 0.31 1.46
N TRP A 87 15.27 1.03 2.05
CA TRP A 87 14.05 1.37 1.32
C TRP A 87 14.34 2.34 0.16
N THR A 88 15.33 3.22 0.32
CA THR A 88 15.80 4.11 -0.76
C THR A 88 16.38 3.31 -1.91
N ALA A 89 17.18 2.28 -1.65
CA ALA A 89 17.73 1.38 -2.66
C ALA A 89 16.64 0.58 -3.39
N VAL A 90 15.62 0.07 -2.67
CA VAL A 90 14.48 -0.60 -3.30
C VAL A 90 13.66 0.38 -4.14
N LYS A 91 13.42 1.60 -3.66
CA LYS A 91 12.73 2.64 -4.42
C LYS A 91 13.49 2.96 -5.71
N ARG A 92 14.81 3.15 -5.63
CA ARG A 92 15.66 3.33 -6.81
C ARG A 92 15.50 2.17 -7.80
N TRP A 93 15.56 0.92 -7.32
CA TRP A 93 15.36 -0.26 -8.18
C TRP A 93 13.99 -0.24 -8.88
N LEU A 94 12.92 0.14 -8.17
CA LEU A 94 11.57 0.27 -8.74
C LEU A 94 11.45 1.40 -9.77
N GLU A 95 12.34 2.40 -9.72
CA GLU A 95 12.35 3.56 -10.61
C GLU A 95 13.24 3.38 -11.85
N GLU A 96 14.07 2.33 -11.90
CA GLU A 96 14.93 2.05 -13.04
C GLU A 96 14.11 1.66 -14.28
N PRO A 97 14.36 2.24 -15.47
CA PRO A 97 13.53 2.04 -16.66
C PRO A 97 13.39 0.58 -17.12
N MET A 98 14.38 -0.26 -16.82
CA MET A 98 14.37 -1.69 -17.18
C MET A 98 13.52 -2.52 -16.20
N ASN A 99 13.27 -2.01 -14.99
CA ASN A 99 12.43 -2.63 -13.97
C ASN A 99 11.00 -2.13 -14.11
N ASN A 100 10.36 -2.40 -15.24
CA ASN A 100 9.04 -1.84 -15.57
C ASN A 100 7.85 -2.78 -15.32
N ARG A 101 8.11 -4.04 -14.97
CA ARG A 101 7.08 -5.08 -14.73
C ARG A 101 7.02 -5.55 -13.27
N TRP A 102 6.97 -4.64 -12.31
CA TRP A 102 6.75 -4.98 -10.91
C TRP A 102 5.33 -4.68 -10.44
N ILE A 103 4.89 -5.37 -9.39
CA ILE A 103 3.69 -5.03 -8.62
C ILE A 103 4.04 -4.94 -7.13
N VAL A 104 3.68 -3.84 -6.49
CA VAL A 104 3.90 -3.58 -5.06
C VAL A 104 2.54 -3.44 -4.38
N THR A 105 2.32 -4.18 -3.30
CA THR A 105 1.15 -3.99 -2.42
C THR A 105 1.59 -3.40 -1.09
N TYR A 106 1.06 -2.23 -0.73
CA TYR A 106 1.14 -1.65 0.61
C TYR A 106 -0.11 -2.05 1.40
N ASP A 107 0.03 -3.04 2.26
CA ASP A 107 -1.08 -3.62 3.01
C ASP A 107 -1.22 -3.01 4.41
N ASN A 108 -2.44 -2.83 4.90
CA ASN A 108 -2.76 -2.32 6.25
C ASN A 108 -2.39 -0.85 6.51
N TYR A 109 -2.49 0.04 5.52
CA TYR A 109 -2.28 1.48 5.70
C TYR A 109 -3.49 2.15 6.38
N ASP A 110 -3.76 1.81 7.64
CA ASP A 110 -5.01 2.16 8.33
C ASP A 110 -4.99 3.51 9.04
N ASP A 111 -3.80 3.99 9.42
CA ASP A 111 -3.60 5.22 10.20
C ASP A 111 -2.84 6.27 9.35
N PRO A 112 -3.50 6.93 8.38
CA PRO A 112 -2.81 7.84 7.49
C PRO A 112 -2.55 9.20 8.14
N ARG A 113 -1.29 9.66 8.13
CA ARG A 113 -0.95 11.06 8.42
C ARG A 113 -0.95 11.83 7.10
N LEU A 114 -2.13 12.32 6.72
CA LEU A 114 -2.27 13.18 5.55
C LEU A 114 -2.03 14.61 6.02
N GLU A 115 -0.97 15.26 5.55
CA GLU A 115 -0.84 16.70 5.77
C GLU A 115 -2.10 17.38 5.25
N SER A 116 -2.87 17.97 6.16
CA SER A 116 -4.00 18.82 5.81
C SER A 116 -3.42 20.00 5.05
N GLY A 117 -3.88 20.19 3.81
CA GLY A 117 -3.30 21.14 2.88
C GLY A 117 -3.02 22.51 3.49
N VAL A 118 -1.89 23.07 3.06
CA VAL A 118 -1.56 24.49 3.11
C VAL A 118 -2.84 25.32 2.99
N ILE A 119 -3.17 26.10 4.04
CA ILE A 119 -4.18 27.15 3.96
C ILE A 119 -3.62 28.21 2.98
N ILE A 120 -3.96 28.09 1.70
CA ILE A 120 -3.81 29.18 0.75
C ILE A 120 -4.99 30.13 1.00
N GLY A 121 -4.68 31.30 1.56
CA GLY A 121 -5.51 32.51 1.41
C GLY A 121 -6.45 32.86 2.57
N ARG A 122 -5.93 33.53 3.58
CA ARG A 122 -6.60 34.73 4.11
C ARG A 122 -5.63 35.90 4.01
N PRO A 123 -5.98 37.01 3.34
CA PRO A 123 -5.14 38.19 3.35
C PRO A 123 -5.20 38.79 4.74
N SER A 124 -4.09 38.73 5.48
CA SER A 124 -3.92 39.46 6.73
C SER A 124 -3.56 40.91 6.40
N HIS A 125 -4.57 41.76 6.34
CA HIS A 125 -4.39 43.18 6.60
C HIS A 125 -4.47 43.41 8.11
N GLU A 126 -3.61 44.33 8.57
CA GLU A 126 -3.62 45.06 9.85
C GLU A 126 -2.84 44.50 11.06
N ASN A 127 -1.65 45.07 11.21
CA ASN A 127 -1.05 45.60 12.44
C ASN A 127 -1.90 45.49 13.71
N ARG A 128 -1.49 44.62 14.64
CA ARG A 128 -1.56 44.88 16.09
C ARG A 128 -0.45 44.12 16.81
N THR A 129 0.34 44.87 17.56
CA THR A 129 1.35 44.38 18.51
C THR A 129 0.66 43.76 19.71
N ASP A 130 0.42 42.45 19.64
CA ASP A 130 0.12 41.61 20.81
C ASP A 130 1.12 40.43 20.80
N PRO A 131 1.62 39.99 21.98
CA PRO A 131 2.60 38.91 22.04
C PRO A 131 1.99 37.61 21.50
N LYS A 132 2.67 37.07 20.48
CA LYS A 132 2.41 35.80 19.81
C LYS A 132 2.18 34.69 20.86
N PRO A 133 1.08 33.92 20.81
CA PRO A 133 0.99 32.72 21.63
C PRO A 133 2.09 31.78 21.15
N THR A 134 3.08 31.54 22.00
CA THR A 134 3.98 30.41 21.86
C THR A 134 3.12 29.16 21.99
N PHE A 135 2.68 28.61 20.86
CA PHE A 135 2.31 27.21 20.78
C PHE A 135 3.60 26.39 20.92
N GLN A 136 4.14 26.37 22.14
CA GLN A 136 4.85 25.19 22.63
C GLN A 136 3.76 24.13 22.82
N GLY A 137 3.40 23.47 21.72
CA GLY A 137 2.85 22.13 21.85
C GLY A 137 3.91 21.30 22.54
N HIS A 138 3.70 21.06 23.83
CA HIS A 138 4.23 19.86 24.46
C HIS A 138 3.78 18.71 23.58
N ASP A 139 4.71 18.08 22.86
CA ASP A 139 4.46 16.83 22.18
C ASP A 139 4.46 15.76 23.26
N ASP A 140 3.31 15.59 23.90
CA ASP A 140 3.04 14.49 24.80
C ASP A 140 3.08 13.20 23.96
N GLY A 141 4.24 12.56 23.99
CA GLY A 141 4.54 11.30 23.34
C GLY A 141 3.44 10.26 23.53
N PHE A 142 2.56 10.19 22.54
CA PHE A 142 1.66 9.08 22.31
C PHE A 142 2.10 8.38 21.03
N ASP A 143 2.11 7.05 21.10
CA ASP A 143 2.42 6.08 20.04
C ASP A 143 1.56 6.27 18.77
N SER A 144 1.68 7.41 18.10
CA SER A 144 0.98 7.66 16.85
C SER A 144 1.71 6.89 15.76
N LYS A 145 1.20 5.69 15.50
CA LYS A 145 1.55 4.87 14.32
C LYS A 145 1.26 5.57 13.00
N ALA A 146 0.59 6.73 13.04
CA ALA A 146 0.23 7.45 11.85
C ALA A 146 1.45 8.02 11.13
N PHE A 147 1.57 7.75 9.84
CA PHE A 147 2.66 8.27 9.01
C PHE A 147 2.17 8.56 7.57
N ASP A 148 2.93 9.37 6.84
CA ASP A 148 2.69 9.59 5.41
C ASP A 148 3.41 8.51 4.60
N ILE A 149 2.64 7.72 3.85
CA ILE A 149 3.19 6.64 3.02
C ILE A 149 3.75 7.15 1.68
N ARG A 150 3.38 8.36 1.24
CA ARG A 150 3.70 8.87 -0.11
C ARG A 150 5.20 8.94 -0.43
N PRO A 151 6.11 9.28 0.51
CA PRO A 151 7.56 9.27 0.25
C PRO A 151 8.10 7.90 -0.18
N TYR A 152 7.44 6.82 0.27
CA TYR A 152 7.79 5.43 -0.02
C TYR A 152 7.30 4.93 -1.37
N PHE A 153 6.54 5.74 -2.13
CA PHE A 153 6.12 5.38 -3.49
C PHE A 153 7.20 5.71 -4.52
N PRO A 154 7.45 4.83 -5.50
CA PRO A 154 8.31 5.14 -6.63
C PRO A 154 7.67 6.23 -7.50
N THR A 155 8.47 7.19 -7.96
CA THR A 155 8.07 8.30 -8.83
C THR A 155 7.89 7.88 -10.29
N ALA A 156 8.39 6.70 -10.67
CA ALA A 156 8.24 6.14 -12.00
C ALA A 156 6.77 5.97 -12.43
N ASN A 157 6.55 6.08 -13.75
CA ASN A 157 5.24 5.94 -14.38
C ASN A 157 4.91 4.49 -14.79
N HIS A 158 5.78 3.53 -14.45
CA HIS A 158 5.62 2.10 -14.71
C HIS A 158 5.41 1.31 -13.42
N GLY A 159 5.20 -0.01 -13.57
CA GLY A 159 4.84 -0.90 -12.46
C GLY A 159 3.38 -0.75 -12.03
N SER A 160 3.00 -1.40 -10.93
CA SER A 160 1.63 -1.36 -10.41
C SER A 160 1.65 -1.29 -8.89
N ILE A 161 0.82 -0.42 -8.31
CA ILE A 161 0.71 -0.24 -6.86
C ILE A 161 -0.70 -0.61 -6.42
N ILE A 162 -0.81 -1.41 -5.36
CA ILE A 162 -2.06 -1.62 -4.64
C ILE A 162 -1.86 -1.10 -3.21
N VAL A 163 -2.82 -0.37 -2.68
CA VAL A 163 -2.85 0.03 -1.26
C VAL A 163 -4.09 -0.55 -0.63
N THR A 164 -3.98 -1.18 0.55
CA THR A 164 -5.16 -1.60 1.34
C THR A 164 -5.26 -0.75 2.61
N THR A 165 -6.48 -0.30 2.94
CA THR A 165 -6.72 0.56 4.10
C THR A 165 -8.14 0.42 4.63
N ARG A 166 -8.36 0.66 5.92
CA ARG A 166 -9.69 0.87 6.51
C ARG A 166 -10.17 2.32 6.37
N SER A 167 -9.25 3.26 6.19
CA SER A 167 -9.54 4.68 6.12
C SER A 167 -10.05 5.09 4.74
N SER A 168 -11.23 5.70 4.70
CA SER A 168 -11.74 6.36 3.48
C SER A 168 -11.08 7.72 3.21
N ALA A 169 -10.21 8.21 4.11
CA ALA A 169 -9.52 9.48 3.94
C ALA A 169 -8.38 9.40 2.92
N VAL A 170 -7.88 8.20 2.62
CA VAL A 170 -6.80 7.98 1.65
C VAL A 170 -7.32 8.22 0.23
N ASN A 171 -6.85 9.31 -0.41
CA ASN A 171 -7.41 9.80 -1.68
C ASN A 171 -6.35 10.17 -2.75
N PHE A 172 -5.10 9.74 -2.59
CA PHE A 172 -4.01 10.06 -3.54
C PHE A 172 -4.01 9.20 -4.83
N GLY A 173 -5.13 8.56 -5.16
CA GLY A 173 -5.29 7.74 -6.36
C GLY A 173 -6.70 7.16 -6.52
N PRO A 174 -6.97 6.45 -7.63
CA PRO A 174 -8.22 5.73 -7.83
C PRO A 174 -8.55 4.78 -6.68
N ALA A 175 -9.74 4.93 -6.08
CA ALA A 175 -10.15 4.17 -4.91
C ALA A 175 -11.34 3.24 -5.21
N MET A 176 -11.34 2.05 -4.62
CA MET A 176 -12.38 1.03 -4.71
C MET A 176 -12.84 0.65 -3.31
N LYS A 177 -14.11 0.90 -3.01
CA LYS A 177 -14.73 0.49 -1.76
C LYS A 177 -15.01 -1.01 -1.79
N ILE A 178 -14.45 -1.75 -0.84
CA ILE A 178 -14.75 -3.16 -0.61
C ILE A 178 -15.84 -3.24 0.46
N GLY A 179 -16.99 -3.78 0.07
CA GLY A 179 -18.16 -3.96 0.93
C GLY A 179 -18.46 -5.43 1.18
N LYS A 180 -19.50 -5.68 1.99
CA LYS A 180 -20.03 -7.03 2.19
C LYS A 180 -20.47 -7.61 0.85
N LEU A 181 -20.20 -8.90 0.65
CA LEU A 181 -20.81 -9.69 -0.41
C LEU A 181 -22.33 -9.62 -0.23
N ARG A 182 -23.03 -9.21 -1.29
CA ARG A 182 -24.49 -9.11 -1.27
C ARG A 182 -25.15 -10.47 -1.47
N ASP A 183 -24.47 -11.37 -2.19
CA ASP A 183 -24.93 -12.72 -2.44
C ASP A 183 -24.27 -13.72 -1.48
N ALA A 184 -25.09 -14.53 -0.83
CA ALA A 184 -24.63 -15.62 0.01
C ALA A 184 -23.95 -16.73 -0.81
N ASN A 185 -24.33 -16.92 -2.07
CA ASN A 185 -23.70 -17.89 -2.97
C ASN A 185 -22.25 -17.51 -3.28
N ASP A 186 -21.95 -16.22 -3.50
CA ASP A 186 -20.57 -15.75 -3.65
C ASP A 186 -19.74 -16.06 -2.40
N SER A 187 -20.34 -15.90 -1.22
CA SER A 187 -19.70 -16.20 0.06
C SER A 187 -19.44 -17.70 0.22
N LEU A 188 -20.41 -18.54 -0.15
CA LEU A 188 -20.29 -20.00 -0.14
C LEU A 188 -19.25 -20.50 -1.15
N GLU A 189 -19.16 -19.88 -2.32
CA GLU A 189 -18.16 -20.22 -3.33
C GLU A 189 -16.73 -19.92 -2.83
N ILE A 190 -16.53 -18.75 -2.22
CA ILE A 190 -15.24 -18.38 -1.62
C ILE A 190 -14.86 -19.36 -0.49
N LEU A 191 -15.82 -19.73 0.37
CA LEU A 191 -15.59 -20.69 1.45
C LEU A 191 -15.27 -22.10 0.91
N ALA A 192 -15.94 -22.54 -0.16
CA ALA A 192 -15.66 -23.83 -0.80
C ALA A 192 -14.26 -23.87 -1.41
N GLN A 193 -13.85 -22.80 -2.10
CA GLN A 193 -12.50 -22.68 -2.68
C GLN A 193 -11.40 -22.62 -1.59
N THR A 194 -11.64 -21.89 -0.49
CA THR A 194 -10.66 -21.72 0.60
C THR A 194 -10.52 -22.98 1.45
N SER A 195 -11.61 -23.72 1.69
CA SER A 195 -11.61 -24.95 2.50
C SER A 195 -11.09 -26.19 1.76
N ARG A 196 -10.78 -26.08 0.46
CA ARG A 196 -10.50 -27.22 -0.46
C ARG A 196 -11.59 -28.28 -0.49
N ARG A 197 -12.79 -28.01 0.06
CA ARG A 197 -13.96 -28.89 -0.04
C ARG A 197 -14.72 -28.51 -1.29
N LYS A 198 -14.45 -29.22 -2.38
CA LYS A 198 -15.35 -29.19 -3.54
C LYS A 198 -16.63 -29.91 -3.13
N ASN A 199 -17.78 -29.23 -3.28
CA ASN A 199 -19.16 -29.73 -3.27
C ASN A 199 -19.98 -29.44 -1.99
N PHE A 200 -20.80 -28.37 -2.04
CA PHE A 200 -21.93 -28.14 -1.12
C PHE A 200 -23.29 -28.10 -1.83
N LYS A 201 -23.37 -28.36 -3.15
CA LYS A 201 -24.65 -28.31 -3.90
C LYS A 201 -25.55 -29.54 -3.72
N GLU A 202 -25.17 -30.55 -2.94
CA GLU A 202 -25.97 -31.79 -2.78
C GLU A 202 -26.68 -31.96 -1.43
N ALA A 203 -26.43 -31.13 -0.43
CA ALA A 203 -26.99 -31.36 0.92
C ALA A 203 -28.34 -30.68 1.20
N ALA A 204 -28.92 -29.95 0.25
CA ALA A 204 -30.19 -29.25 0.41
C ALA A 204 -31.23 -29.74 -0.61
N LYS A 205 -31.60 -31.02 -0.52
CA LYS A 205 -32.92 -31.47 -1.00
C LYS A 205 -33.66 -32.08 0.19
N PRO A 206 -34.77 -31.49 0.66
CA PRO A 206 -35.63 -32.16 1.63
C PRO A 206 -36.24 -33.41 0.98
N LYS A 207 -36.34 -34.48 1.77
CA LYS A 207 -37.08 -35.71 1.42
C LYS A 207 -38.57 -35.42 1.29
#